data_AF-A0A839IXX6-F1
#
_entry.id   AF-A0A839IXX6-F1
#
_cell.length_a   1.000
_cell.length_b   1.000
_cell.length_c   1.000
_cell.angle_alpha   90.00
_cell.angle_beta   90.00
_cell.angle_gamma   90.00
#
_symmetry.space_group_name_H-M   'P 1'
#
loop_
_entity.id
_entity.type
_entity.pdbx_description
1 polymer ?
#
loop_
_entity_poly.entity_id
_entity_poly.type
_entity_poly.pdbx_seq_one_letter_code
_entity_poly.pdbx_strand_id
1 'polypeptide(L)'
;MIEEKITKTMMHNYFKAGIIEAPIKKRYARKHLAGAIVVGVFKNVFSLSEIEQGLRLILADTSPAEGYDNFVKIFNNQSSQETIKMPPVANISLEPTSTMLIQYSAIQSVLFWFLAR
;
A
#
# COMPACT_ATOMS: atom_id res chain seq x y z
N MET A 1 -14.31 2.04 -3.40
CA MET A 1 -13.96 1.58 -4.78
C MET A 1 -12.99 2.61 -5.36
N ILE A 2 -11.92 2.23 -6.07
CA ILE A 2 -11.05 3.23 -6.73
C ILE A 2 -11.90 3.92 -7.80
N GLU A 3 -12.36 5.13 -7.52
CA GLU A 3 -13.40 5.79 -8.32
C GLU A 3 -12.90 6.24 -9.70
N GLU A 4 -11.58 6.30 -9.88
CA GLU A 4 -10.96 6.84 -11.09
C GLU A 4 -10.18 5.78 -11.84
N LYS A 5 -10.49 5.61 -13.13
CA LYS A 5 -9.71 4.77 -14.03
C LYS A 5 -8.27 5.30 -14.09
N ILE A 6 -7.29 4.44 -13.77
CA ILE A 6 -5.88 4.83 -13.83
C ILE A 6 -5.52 5.28 -15.24
N THR A 7 -5.06 6.53 -15.36
CA THR A 7 -4.68 7.15 -16.63
C THR A 7 -3.18 7.02 -16.91
N LYS A 8 -2.79 7.22 -18.18
CA LYS A 8 -1.37 7.28 -18.57
C LYS A 8 -0.61 8.39 -17.83
N THR A 9 -1.25 9.53 -17.62
CA THR A 9 -0.66 10.67 -16.89
C THR A 9 -0.42 10.32 -15.43
N MET A 10 -1.37 9.64 -14.77
CA MET A 10 -1.17 9.16 -13.39
C MET A 10 0.02 8.20 -13.29
N MET A 11 0.12 7.21 -14.18
CA MET A 11 1.28 6.31 -14.21
C MET A 11 2.59 7.07 -14.42
N HIS A 12 2.61 8.07 -15.31
CA HIS A 12 3.80 8.89 -15.53
C HIS A 12 4.21 9.68 -14.27
N ASN A 13 3.22 10.21 -13.53
CA ASN A 13 3.48 10.88 -12.25
C ASN A 13 4.08 9.91 -11.23
N TYR A 14 3.61 8.66 -11.18
CA TYR A 14 4.15 7.65 -10.28
C TYR A 14 5.58 7.24 -10.64
N PHE A 15 5.93 7.24 -11.93
CA PHE A 15 7.31 7.04 -12.39
C PHE A 15 8.22 8.19 -11.98
N LYS A 16 7.76 9.42 -12.19
CA LYS A 16 8.52 10.63 -11.83
C LYS A 16 8.74 10.73 -10.31
N ALA A 17 7.76 10.29 -9.54
CA ALA A 17 7.85 10.23 -8.08
C ALA A 17 8.72 9.09 -7.56
N GLY A 18 9.20 8.17 -8.41
CA GLY A 18 10.02 7.02 -7.97
C GLY A 18 9.24 5.91 -7.26
N ILE A 19 7.92 6.01 -7.20
CA ILE A 19 7.04 5.04 -6.52
C ILE A 19 6.93 3.74 -7.33
N ILE A 20 6.89 3.87 -8.65
CA ILE A 20 6.85 2.75 -9.59
C ILE A 20 7.99 2.95 -10.58
N GLU A 21 8.76 1.91 -10.87
CA GLU A 21 9.79 2.00 -11.90
C GLU A 21 9.18 2.23 -13.29
N ALA A 22 9.88 2.99 -14.14
CA ALA A 22 9.43 3.21 -15.51
C ALA A 22 9.49 1.91 -16.33
N PRO A 23 8.49 1.62 -17.17
CA PRO A 23 8.46 0.39 -17.96
C PRO A 23 9.49 0.42 -19.10
N ILE A 24 10.18 -0.69 -19.31
CA ILE A 24 11.12 -0.85 -20.42
C ILE A 24 10.34 -1.05 -21.72
N LYS A 25 10.57 -0.20 -22.73
CA LYS A 25 9.88 -0.26 -24.05
C LYS A 25 8.34 -0.31 -23.92
N LYS A 26 7.77 0.41 -22.95
CA LYS A 26 6.33 0.42 -22.63
C LYS A 26 5.77 -0.95 -22.23
N ARG A 27 6.62 -1.92 -21.86
CA ARG A 27 6.17 -3.22 -21.36
C ARG A 27 5.89 -3.11 -19.86
N TYR A 28 4.61 -3.13 -19.52
CA TYR A 28 4.15 -3.20 -18.14
C TYR A 28 4.20 -4.64 -17.65
N ALA A 29 4.56 -4.79 -16.40
CA ALA A 29 4.71 -6.06 -15.70
C ALA A 29 3.90 -6.04 -14.41
N ARG A 30 3.70 -7.20 -13.78
CA ARG A 30 2.91 -7.35 -12.53
C ARG A 30 3.27 -6.33 -11.46
N LYS A 31 4.56 -6.01 -11.27
CA LYS A 31 5.02 -4.98 -10.32
C LYS A 31 4.42 -3.58 -10.56
N HIS A 32 4.20 -3.20 -11.82
CA HIS A 32 3.60 -1.91 -12.16
C HIS A 32 2.12 -1.89 -11.79
N LEU A 33 1.41 -3.01 -11.99
CA LEU A 33 0.01 -3.14 -11.59
C LEU A 33 -0.13 -3.14 -10.06
N ALA A 34 0.73 -3.90 -9.36
CA ALA A 34 0.78 -3.92 -7.90
C ALA A 34 1.01 -2.52 -7.32
N GLY A 35 2.01 -1.78 -7.82
CA GLY A 35 2.26 -0.40 -7.42
C GLY A 35 1.08 0.52 -7.71
N ALA A 36 0.42 0.37 -8.87
CA ALA A 36 -0.73 1.19 -9.23
C ALA A 36 -1.95 0.94 -8.30
N ILE A 37 -2.17 -0.31 -7.89
CA ILE A 37 -3.19 -0.68 -6.90
C ILE A 37 -2.87 -0.04 -5.55
N VAL A 38 -1.65 -0.21 -5.05
CA VAL A 38 -1.19 0.37 -3.78
C VAL A 38 -1.41 1.88 -3.80
N VAL A 39 -0.86 2.61 -4.77
CA VAL A 39 -1.04 4.06 -4.85
C VAL A 39 -2.52 4.44 -4.98
N GLY A 40 -3.31 3.70 -5.75
CA GLY A 40 -4.75 3.95 -5.88
C GLY A 40 -5.52 3.82 -4.57
N VAL A 41 -5.09 2.93 -3.68
CA VAL A 41 -5.66 2.72 -2.34
C VAL A 41 -5.22 3.83 -1.37
N PHE A 42 -3.94 4.24 -1.43
CA PHE A 42 -3.37 5.17 -0.45
C PHE A 42 -3.48 6.67 -0.81
N LYS A 43 -3.61 7.04 -2.10
CA LYS A 43 -3.49 8.43 -2.57
C LYS A 43 -4.52 9.43 -2.00
N ASN A 44 -5.62 8.93 -1.44
CA ASN A 44 -6.66 9.79 -0.84
C ASN A 44 -6.38 10.12 0.63
N VAL A 45 -5.45 9.40 1.26
CA VAL A 45 -5.08 9.55 2.67
C VAL A 45 -3.66 10.07 2.82
N PHE A 46 -2.77 9.68 1.91
CA PHE A 46 -1.36 10.05 1.92
C PHE A 46 -0.96 10.76 0.64
N SER A 47 -0.06 11.72 0.76
CA SER A 47 0.61 12.34 -0.39
C SER A 47 1.50 11.33 -1.12
N LEU A 48 1.82 11.60 -2.40
CA LEU A 48 2.73 10.74 -3.17
C LEU A 48 4.12 10.61 -2.52
N SER A 49 4.61 11.66 -1.85
CA SER A 49 5.90 11.62 -1.16
C SER A 49 5.87 10.76 0.10
N GLU A 50 4.77 10.75 0.86
CA GLU A 50 4.61 9.87 2.02
C GLU A 50 4.48 8.41 1.58
N ILE A 51 3.75 8.15 0.49
CA ILE A 51 3.65 6.80 -0.09
C ILE A 51 5.04 6.30 -0.54
N GLU A 52 5.84 7.15 -1.19
CA GLU A 52 7.19 6.80 -1.62
C GLU A 52 8.10 6.44 -0.43
N GLN A 53 8.11 7.27 0.62
CA GLN A 53 8.89 7.01 1.83
C GLN A 53 8.44 5.74 2.54
N GLY A 54 7.13 5.53 2.70
CA GLY A 54 6.59 4.31 3.30
C GLY A 54 6.99 3.06 2.54
N LEU A 55 6.94 3.10 1.20
CA LEU A 55 7.40 1.99 0.36
C LEU A 55 8.89 1.75 0.50
N ARG A 56 9.74 2.79 0.55
CA ARG A 56 11.18 2.61 0.80
C ARG A 56 11.47 1.92 2.12
N LEU A 57 10.75 2.30 3.19
CA LEU A 57 10.91 1.69 4.51
C LEU A 57 10.53 0.20 4.48
N ILE A 58 9.39 -0.12 3.86
CA ILE A 58 8.92 -1.51 3.75
C ILE A 58 9.87 -2.36 2.91
N LEU A 59 10.35 -1.82 1.79
CA LEU A 59 11.22 -2.53 0.84
C LEU A 59 12.69 -2.57 1.25
N ALA A 60 13.07 -1.90 2.35
CA ALA A 60 14.40 -2.04 2.93
C ALA A 60 14.64 -3.47 3.47
N ASP A 61 13.59 -4.07 4.02
CA ASP A 61 13.64 -5.39 4.66
C ASP A 61 12.88 -6.48 3.89
N THR A 62 12.20 -6.12 2.79
CA THR A 62 11.34 -7.05 2.03
C THR A 62 11.48 -6.88 0.53
N SER A 63 11.19 -7.94 -0.23
CA SER A 63 11.07 -7.83 -1.69
C SER A 63 9.76 -7.14 -2.11
N PRO A 64 9.66 -6.51 -3.30
CA PRO A 64 8.42 -5.93 -3.80
C PRO A 64 7.24 -6.91 -3.89
N ALA A 65 7.51 -8.19 -4.14
CA ALA A 65 6.48 -9.23 -4.16
C ALA A 65 5.97 -9.50 -2.75
N GLU A 66 6.88 -9.70 -1.80
CA GLU A 66 6.56 -9.96 -0.40
C GLU A 66 5.85 -8.77 0.27
N GLY A 67 6.31 -7.54 0.03
CA GLY A 67 5.66 -6.33 0.53
C GLY A 67 4.23 -6.20 0.01
N TYR A 68 3.98 -6.54 -1.26
CA TYR A 68 2.63 -6.53 -1.81
C TYR A 68 1.75 -7.65 -1.23
N ASP A 69 2.28 -8.87 -1.10
CA ASP A 69 1.54 -9.99 -0.51
C ASP A 69 1.17 -9.71 0.96
N ASN A 70 2.07 -9.10 1.72
CA ASN A 70 1.82 -8.63 3.08
C ASN A 70 0.73 -7.57 3.12
N PHE A 71 0.80 -6.57 2.23
CA PHE A 71 -0.25 -5.56 2.08
C PHE A 71 -1.62 -6.21 1.83
N VAL A 72 -1.73 -7.12 0.85
CA VAL A 72 -2.99 -7.80 0.52
C VAL A 72 -3.53 -8.61 1.70
N LYS A 73 -2.66 -9.35 2.40
CA LYS A 73 -3.03 -10.14 3.58
C LYS A 73 -3.57 -9.25 4.70
N ILE A 74 -2.87 -8.17 5.04
CA ILE A 74 -3.29 -7.26 6.12
C ILE A 74 -4.59 -6.54 5.71
N PHE A 75 -4.68 -6.05 4.48
CA PHE A 75 -5.87 -5.37 3.96
C PHE A 75 -7.11 -6.26 4.03
N ASN A 76 -7.05 -7.47 3.47
CA ASN A 76 -8.19 -8.40 3.45
C ASN A 76 -8.61 -8.83 4.86
N ASN A 77 -7.63 -9.05 5.76
CA ASN A 77 -7.92 -9.45 7.14
C ASN A 77 -8.61 -8.32 7.91
N GLN A 78 -8.19 -7.07 7.71
CA GLN A 78 -8.77 -5.92 8.39
C GLN A 78 -10.11 -5.51 7.79
N SER A 79 -10.27 -5.57 6.46
CA SER A 79 -11.53 -5.20 5.79
C SER A 79 -12.68 -6.18 6.06
N SER A 80 -12.36 -7.42 6.44
CA SER A 80 -13.35 -8.47 6.75
C SER A 80 -13.86 -8.40 8.20
N GLN A 81 -13.34 -7.51 9.05
CA GLN A 81 -13.80 -7.36 10.43
C GLN A 81 -14.84 -6.24 10.50
N GLU A 82 -16.04 -6.54 11.02
CA GLU A 82 -17.16 -5.57 11.17
C GLU A 82 -16.87 -4.43 12.16
N THR A 83 -15.74 -4.49 12.87
CA THR A 83 -15.27 -3.47 13.79
C THR A 83 -13.80 -3.20 13.50
N ILE A 84 -13.39 -1.93 13.46
CA ILE A 84 -11.97 -1.54 13.47
C ILE A 84 -11.39 -2.03 14.80
N LYS A 85 -10.89 -3.26 14.83
CA LYS A 85 -10.09 -3.75 15.95
C LYS A 85 -8.71 -3.15 15.77
N MET A 86 -8.30 -2.29 16.71
CA MET A 86 -6.90 -1.97 16.94
C MET A 86 -6.06 -3.26 16.85
N PRO A 87 -4.81 -3.17 16.37
CA PRO A 87 -4.05 -4.36 16.06
C PRO A 87 -4.02 -5.32 17.24
N PRO A 88 -4.11 -6.64 17.01
CA PRO A 88 -3.86 -7.65 18.03
C PRO A 88 -2.38 -7.67 18.49
N VAL A 89 -1.66 -6.54 18.53
CA VAL A 89 -0.25 -6.48 18.99
C VAL A 89 -0.14 -6.99 20.42
N ALA A 90 -1.22 -6.94 21.21
CA ALA A 90 -1.21 -7.55 22.54
C ALA A 90 -1.19 -9.09 22.53
N ASN A 91 -1.65 -9.76 21.46
CA ASN A 91 -1.95 -11.20 21.47
C ASN A 91 -1.28 -12.03 20.36
N ILE A 92 -0.46 -11.44 19.48
CA ILE A 92 0.33 -12.20 18.51
C ILE A 92 1.79 -12.17 18.96
N SER A 93 2.28 -13.33 19.38
CA SER A 93 3.70 -13.61 19.64
C SER A 93 4.50 -13.63 18.33
N LEU A 94 4.59 -12.46 17.69
CA LEU A 94 5.53 -12.14 16.64
C LEU A 94 6.05 -10.77 17.03
N GLU A 95 7.30 -10.67 17.46
CA GLU A 95 7.98 -9.39 17.67
C GLU A 95 7.69 -8.50 16.45
N PRO A 96 6.85 -7.46 16.59
CA PRO A 96 6.35 -6.75 15.44
C PRO A 96 7.52 -5.98 14.84
N THR A 97 8.03 -6.44 13.70
CA THR A 97 9.02 -5.66 12.95
C THR A 97 8.42 -4.29 12.63
N SER A 98 9.26 -3.26 12.64
CA SER A 98 8.87 -1.87 12.29
C SER A 98 8.02 -1.84 11.01
N THR A 99 8.38 -2.66 10.03
CA THR A 99 7.69 -2.80 8.74
C THR A 99 6.26 -3.32 8.84
N MET A 100 5.97 -4.32 9.71
CA MET A 100 4.61 -4.82 9.88
C MET A 100 3.71 -3.78 10.55
N LEU A 101 4.22 -3.06 11.55
CA LEU A 101 3.48 -1.99 12.22
C LEU A 101 3.17 -0.83 11.28
N ILE A 102 4.12 -0.42 10.45
CA ILE A 102 3.94 0.61 9.43
C ILE A 102 2.84 0.19 8.44
N GLN A 103 2.89 -1.04 7.93
CA GLN A 103 1.86 -1.53 7.02
C GLN A 103 0.48 -1.60 7.69
N TYR A 104 0.42 -2.07 8.94
CA TYR A 104 -0.82 -2.15 9.70
C TYR A 104 -1.45 -0.78 9.90
N SER A 105 -0.69 0.21 10.38
CA SER A 105 -1.19 1.57 10.68
C SER A 105 -1.59 2.32 9.40
N ALA A 106 -0.85 2.15 8.31
CA ALA A 106 -1.19 2.72 7.02
C ALA A 106 -2.53 2.18 6.50
N ILE A 107 -2.74 0.86 6.54
CA ILE A 107 -3.99 0.24 6.09
C ILE A 107 -5.17 0.67 6.96
N GLN A 108 -4.99 0.75 8.29
CA GLN A 108 -6.03 1.26 9.19
C GLN A 108 -6.46 2.69 8.84
N SER A 109 -5.51 3.56 8.52
CA SER A 109 -5.80 4.94 8.12
C SER A 109 -6.66 5.00 6.85
N VAL A 110 -6.36 4.12 5.88
CA VAL A 110 -7.15 3.99 4.64
C VAL A 110 -8.54 3.42 4.89
N LEU A 111 -8.65 2.36 5.69
CA LEU A 111 -9.96 1.77 6.00
C LEU A 111 -10.84 2.75 6.77
N PHE A 112 -10.28 3.50 7.72
CA PHE A 112 -10.99 4.58 8.39
C PHE A 112 -11.52 5.62 7.40
N TRP A 113 -10.68 6.06 6.44
CA TRP A 113 -11.10 6.99 5.39
C TRP A 113 -12.23 6.43 4.52
N PHE A 114 -12.20 5.12 4.20
CA PHE A 114 -13.29 4.47 3.47
C PHE A 114 -14.60 4.37 4.26
N LEU A 115 -14.54 4.19 5.58
CA LEU A 115 -15.73 4.10 6.45
C LEU A 115 -16.30 5.47 6.81
N ALA A 116 -15.46 6.51 6.83
CA ALA A 116 -15.88 7.88 7.13
C ALA A 116 -16.58 8.59 5.96
N ARG A 117 -16.76 7.89 4.83
CA ARG A 117 -17.46 8.38 3.63
C ARG A 117 -18.85 7.79 3.52
#